data_AF-A0A851P852-F1
#
_entry.id   AF-A0A851P852-F1
#
_cell.length_a   1.000
_cell.length_b   1.000
_cell.length_c   1.000
_cell.angle_alpha   90.00
_cell.angle_beta   90.00
_cell.angle_gamma   90.00
#
_symmetry.space_group_name_H-M   'P 1'
#
loop_
_entity.id
_entity.type
_entity.pdbx_description
1 polymer ?
#
loop_
_entity_poly.entity_id
_entity_poly.type
_entity_poly.pdbx_seq_one_letter_code
_entity_poly.pdbx_strand_id
1 'polypeptide(L)' 'ANSRVSITTQDILATSQRQQVLHHGYKCMSCCRIFPTLFSVKNHIQRSAQEGYSCKAYYRKLKVLLAECKAKEA' A
#
# COMPACT_ATOMS: atom_id res chain seq x y z
N ALA A 1 34.72 5.88 8.61
CA ALA A 1 34.53 4.60 7.92
C ALA A 1 33.19 4.63 7.18
N ASN A 2 33.20 4.68 5.84
CA ASN A 2 31.99 4.77 5.03
C ASN A 2 31.57 3.35 4.60
N SER A 3 30.85 2.64 5.47
CA SER A 3 30.33 1.32 5.17
C SER A 3 29.20 1.45 4.15
N ARG A 4 29.56 1.40 2.86
CA ARG A 4 28.59 1.26 1.77
C ARG A 4 27.90 -0.09 1.94
N VAL A 5 26.64 -0.06 2.35
CA VAL A 5 25.79 -1.26 2.37
C VAL A 5 25.57 -1.67 0.92
N SER A 6 26.18 -2.78 0.50
CA SER A 6 25.96 -3.36 -0.82
C SER A 6 24.72 -4.24 -0.78
N ILE A 7 23.67 -3.83 -1.49
CA ILE A 7 22.46 -4.65 -1.66
C ILE A 7 22.77 -5.72 -2.71
N THR A 8 22.63 -6.99 -2.33
CA THR A 8 22.88 -8.13 -3.22
C THR A 8 21.57 -8.63 -3.86
N THR A 9 21.69 -9.37 -4.97
CA THR A 9 20.54 -10.04 -5.60
C THR A 9 19.83 -10.99 -4.62
N GLN A 10 20.56 -11.57 -3.68
CA GLN A 10 20.00 -12.43 -2.65
C GLN A 10 19.12 -11.66 -1.66
N ASP A 11 19.47 -10.42 -1.32
CA ASP A 11 18.63 -9.55 -0.49
C ASP A 11 17.31 -9.20 -1.19
N ILE A 12 17.36 -8.96 -2.50
CA ILE A 12 16.18 -8.71 -3.33
C ILE A 12 15.29 -9.96 -3.36
N LEU A 13 15.86 -11.13 -3.62
CA LEU A 13 15.13 -12.40 -3.68
C LEU A 13 14.49 -12.78 -2.34
N ALA A 14 15.22 -12.62 -1.22
CA ALA A 14 14.70 -12.86 0.12
C ALA A 14 13.53 -11.92 0.46
N THR A 15 13.61 -10.65 0.04
CA THR A 15 12.53 -9.68 0.21
C THR A 15 11.31 -10.06 -0.64
N SER A 16 11.54 -10.49 -1.89
CA SER A 16 10.48 -10.90 -2.82
C SER A 16 9.74 -12.16 -2.36
N GLN A 17 10.45 -13.18 -1.86
CA GLN A 17 9.81 -14.40 -1.34
C GLN A 17 8.95 -14.14 -0.11
N ARG A 18 9.39 -13.25 0.80
CA ARG A 18 8.55 -12.78 1.91
C ARG A 18 7.27 -12.11 1.42
N GLN A 19 7.35 -11.41 0.30
CA GLN A 19 6.21 -10.75 -0.32
C GLN A 19 5.18 -11.74 -0.90
N GLN A 20 5.60 -12.94 -1.33
CA GLN A 20 4.70 -14.00 -1.79
C GLN A 20 3.88 -14.61 -0.65
N VAL A 21 4.43 -14.75 0.56
CA VAL A 21 3.64 -15.20 1.73
C VAL A 21 2.55 -14.18 2.10
N LEU A 22 2.81 -12.89 1.83
CA LEU A 22 1.85 -11.82 2.07
C LEU A 22 0.76 -11.72 0.98
N HIS A 23 0.84 -12.47 -0.13
CA HIS A 23 -0.14 -12.36 -1.23
C HIS A 23 -1.56 -12.83 -0.85
N HIS A 24 -1.76 -13.48 0.31
CA HIS A 24 -3.08 -13.84 0.83
C HIS A 24 -3.81 -12.70 1.56
N GLY A 25 -3.41 -11.44 1.35
CA GLY A 25 -3.96 -10.29 2.05
C GLY A 25 -4.55 -9.20 1.14
N TYR A 26 -5.03 -8.14 1.77
CA TYR A 26 -5.60 -6.96 1.13
C TYR A 26 -4.51 -5.93 0.86
N LYS A 27 -4.33 -5.54 -0.41
CA LYS A 27 -3.31 -4.57 -0.83
C LYS A 27 -3.85 -3.14 -0.83
N CYS A 28 -3.15 -2.22 -0.18
CA CYS A 28 -3.43 -0.80 -0.33
C CYS A 28 -2.93 -0.32 -1.70
N MET A 29 -3.81 0.22 -2.55
CA MET A 29 -3.43 0.65 -3.90
C MET A 29 -2.46 1.84 -3.94
N SER A 30 -2.42 2.65 -2.88
CA SER A 30 -1.56 3.85 -2.84
C SER A 30 -0.11 3.58 -2.42
N CYS A 31 0.10 2.73 -1.42
CA CYS A 31 1.44 2.42 -0.89
C CYS A 31 1.88 0.98 -1.18
N CYS A 32 1.04 0.19 -1.86
CA CYS A 32 1.27 -1.21 -2.22
C CYS A 32 1.52 -2.18 -1.05
N ARG A 33 1.39 -1.75 0.22
CA ARG A 33 1.53 -2.60 1.40
C ARG A 33 0.35 -3.57 1.49
N ILE A 34 0.64 -4.83 1.86
CA ILE A 34 -0.36 -5.88 2.03
C ILE A 34 -0.67 -6.06 3.51
N PHE A 35 -1.94 -6.25 3.82
CA PHE A 35 -2.46 -6.41 5.17
C PHE A 35 -3.27 -7.70 5.29
N PRO A 36 -3.24 -8.39 6.44
CA PRO A 36 -3.95 -9.65 6.60
C PRO A 36 -5.48 -9.50 6.63
N THR A 37 -6.01 -8.31 6.95
CA THR A 37 -7.45 -8.06 7.04
C THR A 37 -7.87 -6.73 6.43
N LEU A 38 -9.14 -6.61 6.01
CA LEU A 38 -9.73 -5.34 5.56
C LEU A 38 -9.69 -4.26 6.64
N PHE A 39 -9.90 -4.64 7.91
CA PHE A 39 -9.87 -3.71 9.04
C PHE A 39 -8.50 -3.04 9.17
N SER A 40 -7.42 -3.82 9.02
CA SER A 40 -6.06 -3.31 9.03
C SER A 40 -5.81 -2.31 7.90
N VAL A 41 -6.32 -2.55 6.68
CA VAL A 41 -6.23 -1.58 5.58
C VAL A 41 -7.00 -0.31 5.89
N LYS A 42 -8.21 -0.42 6.44
CA LYS A 42 -9.04 0.73 6.81
C LYS A 42 -8.36 1.61 7.85
N ASN A 43 -7.81 1.01 8.91
CA ASN A 43 -7.09 1.73 9.94
C ASN A 43 -5.83 2.40 9.37
N HIS A 44 -5.05 1.68 8.54
CA HIS A 44 -3.90 2.24 7.85
C HIS A 44 -4.27 3.49 7.02
N ILE A 45 -5.34 3.43 6.20
CA ILE A 45 -5.77 4.60 5.41
C ILE A 45 -6.14 5.78 6.33
N GLN A 46 -6.82 5.53 7.45
CA GLN A 46 -7.23 6.59 8.38
C GLN A 46 -6.03 7.30 9.03
N ARG A 47 -4.99 6.54 9.38
CA ARG A 47 -3.79 7.01 10.09
C ARG A 47 -2.61 7.37 9.18
N SER A 48 -2.67 7.02 7.90
CA SER A 48 -1.56 7.13 6.94
C SER A 48 -0.85 8.50 6.90
N ALA A 49 -1.57 9.60 7.15
CA ALA A 49 -0.99 10.93 7.25
C ALA A 49 0.10 11.06 8.33
N GLN A 50 0.00 10.29 9.43
CA GLN A 50 1.00 10.23 10.50
C GLN A 50 2.15 9.28 10.18
N GLU A 51 1.96 8.35 9.23
CA GLU A 51 2.95 7.35 8.83
C GLU A 51 3.83 7.82 7.66
N GLY A 52 3.64 9.06 7.18
CA GLY A 52 4.36 9.62 6.04
C GLY A 52 3.85 9.16 4.68
N TYR A 53 2.70 8.48 4.62
CA TYR A 53 2.11 8.00 3.37
C TYR A 53 0.82 8.75 3.04
N SER A 54 0.66 9.17 1.79
CA SER A 54 -0.52 9.92 1.33
C SER A 54 -1.75 9.03 1.03
N CYS A 55 -1.85 7.85 1.65
CA CYS A 55 -2.92 6.87 1.36
C CYS A 55 -4.31 7.46 1.58
N LYS A 56 -4.49 8.28 2.62
CA LYS A 56 -5.73 9.00 2.92
C LYS A 56 -6.13 9.97 1.82
N ALA A 57 -5.17 10.73 1.29
CA ALA A 57 -5.40 11.71 0.25
C ALA A 57 -5.74 11.02 -1.08
N TYR A 58 -5.00 9.97 -1.43
CA TYR A 58 -5.29 9.11 -2.57
C TYR A 58 -6.70 8.53 -2.49
N TYR A 59 -7.05 7.92 -1.35
CA TYR A 59 -8.36 7.30 -1.17
C TYR A 59 -9.52 8.31 -1.27
N ARG A 60 -9.35 9.54 -0.76
CA ARG A 60 -10.33 10.62 -0.93
C ARG A 60 -10.54 10.95 -2.41
N LYS A 61 -9.47 11.12 -3.18
CA LYS A 61 -9.56 11.41 -4.63
C LYS A 61 -10.21 10.27 -5.40
N LEU A 62 -9.81 9.03 -5.11
CA LEU A 62 -10.41 7.83 -5.70
C LEU A 62 -11.92 7.76 -5.41
N LYS A 63 -12.35 8.08 -4.20
CA LYS A 63 -13.77 8.07 -3.81
C LYS A 63 -14.59 9.09 -4.60
N VAL A 64 -14.03 10.29 -4.85
CA VAL A 64 -14.67 11.30 -5.71
C VAL A 64 -14.81 10.80 -7.14
N LEU A 65 -13.71 10.30 -7.73
CA LEU A 65 -13.74 9.75 -9.09
C LEU A 65 -14.76 8.61 -9.25
N LEU A 66 -14.86 7.73 -8.25
CA LEU A 66 -15.86 6.64 -8.27
C LEU A 66 -17.30 7.17 -8.21
N ALA A 67 -17.55 8.21 -7.41
CA ALA A 67 -18.87 8.84 -7.35
C ALA A 67 -19.23 9.52 -8.69
N GLU A 68 -18.26 10.20 -9.32
CA GLU A 68 -18.43 10.81 -10.64
C GLU A 68 -18.67 9.77 -11.74
N CYS A 69 -17.96 8.64 -11.73
CA CYS A 69 -18.21 7.55 -12.68
C CYS A 69 -19.65 7.02 -12.55
N LYS A 70 -20.12 6.79 -11.31
CA LYS A 70 -21.50 6.33 -11.07
C LYS A 70 -22.55 7.34 -11.51
N ALA A 71 -22.27 8.64 -11.41
CA ALA A 71 -23.18 9.69 -11.84
C ALA A 71 -23.28 9.82 -13.37
N LYS A 72 -22.31 9.29 -14.12
CA LYS A 72 -22.32 9.25 -15.59
C LYS A 72 -22.98 7.98 -16.15
N GLU A 73 -23.22 6.98 -15.31
CA GLU A 73 -23.82 5.69 -15.67
C GLU A 73 -25.32 5.60 -15.33
N ALA A 74 -25.90 6.65 -14.74
CA ALA A 74 -27.32 6.77 -14.36
C ALA A 74 -28.05 7.76 -15.27
#